data_AF-A0A2V5MGJ4-F1
#
_entry.id   AF-A0A2V5MGJ4-F1
#
_cell.length_a   1.000
_cell.length_b   1.000
_cell.length_c   1.000
_cell.angle_alpha   90.00
_cell.angle_beta   90.00
_cell.angle_gamma   90.00
#
_symmetry.space_group_name_H-M   'P 1'
#
loop_
_entity.id
_entity.type
_entity.pdbx_description
1 polymer ?
#
loop_
_entity_poly.entity_id
_entity_poly.type
_entity_poly.pdbx_seq_one_letter_code
_entity_poly.pdbx_strand_id
1 'polypeptide(L)'
;MSERKKTLTINEIYHSIQGESTWVGWPCVFARVTFCNLRCNYCDTEYAFYEGIKRSLGEILDAVAAYRCPLVEITGGEPLLQKNVLPLMSMLCNSGYTVLLETSGAHDISKVDPRVHRIMDLKTPGSGEVDKNLWSNIDHLTARDEVKFVMGSREDYEWSRDKVQRYDLPARCRAVLFSPIFGRIDPRQIVEWILADKLHVRFQLQMHKFIWSPTQRGV
;
A
#
# COMPACT_ATOMS: atom_id res chain seq x y z
N MET A 1 -22.28 -14.13 15.42
CA MET A 1 -22.17 -12.71 15.82
C MET A 1 -22.19 -11.87 14.55
N SER A 2 -22.91 -10.75 14.50
CA SER A 2 -22.96 -9.89 13.30
C SER A 2 -21.55 -9.41 12.92
N GLU A 3 -21.18 -9.50 11.64
CA GLU A 3 -19.90 -9.01 11.10
C GLU A 3 -19.61 -7.56 11.54
N ARG A 4 -20.64 -6.71 11.62
CA ARG A 4 -20.52 -5.31 12.08
C ARG A 4 -19.95 -5.17 13.50
N LYS A 5 -20.06 -6.20 14.36
CA LYS A 5 -19.55 -6.19 15.74
C LYS A 5 -18.09 -6.63 15.86
N LYS A 6 -17.48 -7.22 14.82
CA LYS A 6 -16.05 -7.52 14.81
C LYS A 6 -15.25 -6.22 14.89
N THR A 7 -14.02 -6.27 15.39
CA THR A 7 -13.22 -5.07 15.65
C THR A 7 -11.89 -5.07 14.94
N LEU A 8 -11.41 -3.87 14.64
CA LEU A 8 -10.04 -3.56 14.22
C LEU A 8 -9.46 -2.52 15.17
N THR A 9 -8.15 -2.55 15.37
CA THR A 9 -7.44 -1.44 16.01
C THR A 9 -7.06 -0.47 14.92
N ILE A 10 -7.72 0.70 14.93
CA ILE A 10 -7.56 1.76 13.93
C ILE A 10 -6.71 2.87 14.53
N ASN A 11 -5.68 3.27 13.79
CA ASN A 11 -4.85 4.41 14.13
C ASN A 11 -5.57 5.71 13.76
N GLU A 12 -5.99 5.85 12.50
CA GLU A 12 -6.67 7.04 11.99
C GLU A 12 -7.62 6.70 10.83
N ILE A 13 -8.67 7.52 10.68
CA ILE A 13 -9.52 7.54 9.48
C ILE A 13 -9.66 8.99 9.04
N TYR A 14 -9.19 9.30 7.84
CA TYR A 14 -9.13 10.67 7.34
C TYR A 14 -9.41 10.73 5.84
N HIS A 15 -9.67 11.92 5.32
CA HIS A 15 -9.98 12.16 3.92
C HIS A 15 -8.94 13.08 3.31
N SER A 16 -8.31 12.62 2.23
CA SER A 16 -7.27 13.37 1.53
C SER A 16 -7.23 13.01 0.04
N ILE A 17 -6.09 13.21 -0.62
CA ILE A 17 -5.80 12.81 -1.98
C ILE A 17 -4.83 11.62 -1.95
N GLN A 18 -5.10 10.59 -2.76
CA GLN A 18 -4.17 9.51 -3.00
C GLN A 18 -2.85 10.07 -3.58
N GLY A 19 -1.75 9.85 -2.87
CA GLY A 19 -0.44 10.37 -3.25
C GLY A 19 0.40 9.40 -4.09
N GLU A 20 -0.06 8.17 -4.26
CA GLU A 20 0.70 7.04 -4.79
C GLU A 20 -0.17 6.15 -5.71
N SER A 21 0.44 5.13 -6.32
CA SER A 21 -0.13 4.16 -7.27
C SER A 21 -0.70 4.76 -8.56
N THR A 22 -1.37 3.95 -9.40
CA THR A 22 -2.14 4.47 -10.54
C THR A 22 -3.37 5.30 -10.11
N TRP A 23 -3.67 5.34 -8.81
CA TRP A 23 -4.74 6.14 -8.20
C TRP A 23 -4.29 7.53 -7.73
N VAL A 24 -3.04 7.90 -7.95
CA VAL A 24 -2.52 9.22 -7.57
C VAL A 24 -3.40 10.37 -8.11
N GLY A 25 -3.73 11.34 -7.24
CA GLY A 25 -4.55 12.51 -7.58
C GLY A 25 -6.04 12.40 -7.23
N TRP A 26 -6.54 11.21 -6.89
CA TRP A 26 -7.95 11.04 -6.55
C TRP A 26 -8.25 11.34 -5.07
N PRO A 27 -9.38 12.01 -4.74
CA PRO A 27 -9.90 12.04 -3.37
C PRO A 27 -10.09 10.62 -2.84
N CYS A 28 -9.62 10.37 -1.62
CA CYS A 28 -9.58 9.06 -1.01
C CYS A 28 -9.76 9.14 0.51
N VAL A 29 -10.61 8.28 1.06
CA VAL A 29 -10.67 8.05 2.52
C VAL A 29 -9.63 7.01 2.87
N PHE A 30 -8.74 7.33 3.79
CA PHE A 30 -7.76 6.40 4.32
C PHE A 30 -8.28 5.84 5.63
N ALA A 31 -8.28 4.51 5.77
CA ALA A 31 -8.46 3.82 7.04
C ALA A 31 -7.15 3.13 7.40
N ARG A 32 -6.39 3.77 8.28
CA ARG A 32 -5.08 3.32 8.73
C ARG A 32 -5.22 2.41 9.94
N VAL A 33 -4.87 1.14 9.80
CA VAL A 33 -4.84 0.20 10.94
C VAL A 33 -3.53 0.32 11.73
N THR A 34 -3.58 -0.13 12.97
CA THR A 34 -2.43 -0.16 13.88
C THR A 34 -1.61 -1.44 13.74
N PHE A 35 -0.31 -1.31 14.03
CA PHE A 35 0.73 -2.34 14.15
C PHE A 35 1.25 -2.92 12.84
N CYS A 36 2.58 -2.95 12.70
CA CYS A 36 3.30 -3.67 11.66
C CYS A 36 4.32 -4.61 12.31
N ASN A 37 4.52 -5.80 11.75
CA ASN A 37 5.57 -6.73 12.19
C ASN A 37 6.92 -6.52 11.47
N LEU A 38 7.02 -5.50 10.60
CA LEU A 38 8.25 -5.10 9.92
C LEU A 38 8.85 -3.83 10.55
N ARG A 39 10.16 -3.64 10.45
CA ARG A 39 10.91 -2.46 10.91
C ARG A 39 11.78 -1.89 9.79
N CYS A 40 11.12 -1.51 8.70
CA CYS A 40 11.81 -0.99 7.53
C CYS A 40 12.62 0.27 7.84
N ASN A 41 13.86 0.36 7.35
CA ASN A 41 14.81 1.46 7.57
C ASN A 41 14.36 2.85 7.04
N TYR A 42 13.19 2.92 6.43
CA TYR A 42 12.62 4.12 5.80
C TYR A 42 11.11 4.23 6.06
N CYS A 43 10.60 3.58 7.11
CA CYS A 43 9.19 3.70 7.47
C CYS A 43 8.84 5.15 7.81
N ASP A 44 7.87 5.73 7.12
CA ASP A 44 7.37 7.09 7.37
C ASP A 44 6.16 7.11 8.33
N THR A 45 5.71 5.93 8.76
CA THR A 45 4.50 5.76 9.59
C THR A 45 4.79 5.01 10.90
N GLU A 46 5.94 5.23 11.54
CA GLU A 46 6.32 4.53 12.78
C GLU A 46 5.32 4.74 13.93
N TYR A 47 4.60 5.87 13.93
CA TYR A 47 3.55 6.16 14.91
C TYR A 47 2.40 5.15 14.89
N ALA A 48 2.13 4.54 13.73
CA ALA A 48 1.10 3.51 13.60
C ALA A 48 1.48 2.18 14.27
N PHE A 49 2.69 2.01 14.83
CA PHE A 49 3.08 0.77 15.49
C PHE A 49 2.42 0.56 16.86
N TYR A 50 2.09 1.65 17.57
CA TYR A 50 1.68 1.58 18.97
C TYR A 50 0.39 2.35 19.28
N GLU A 51 0.04 3.34 18.47
CA GLU A 51 -1.16 4.15 18.66
C GLU A 51 -2.38 3.52 17.96
N GLY A 52 -3.54 3.52 18.61
CA GLY A 52 -4.82 3.15 17.97
C GLY A 52 -5.94 2.83 18.93
N ILE A 53 -7.16 2.85 18.42
CA ILE A 53 -8.40 2.61 19.17
C ILE A 53 -9.13 1.43 18.53
N LYS A 54 -9.60 0.49 19.35
CA LYS A 54 -10.49 -0.58 18.87
C LYS A 54 -11.81 0.03 18.42
N ARG A 55 -12.14 -0.18 17.15
CA ARG A 55 -13.43 0.20 16.55
C ARG A 55 -14.08 -1.02 15.94
N SER A 56 -15.40 -1.09 16.02
CA SER A 56 -16.19 -2.09 15.32
C SER A 56 -16.21 -1.82 13.81
N LEU A 57 -16.40 -2.86 13.01
CA LEU A 57 -16.51 -2.70 11.55
C LEU A 57 -17.68 -1.78 11.17
N GLY A 58 -18.76 -1.79 11.96
CA GLY A 58 -19.88 -0.86 11.80
C GLY A 58 -19.45 0.60 11.95
N GLU A 59 -18.75 0.93 13.03
CA GLU A 59 -18.24 2.29 13.27
C GLU A 59 -17.26 2.77 12.20
N ILE A 60 -16.43 1.85 11.67
CA ILE A 60 -15.48 2.17 10.59
C ILE A 60 -16.23 2.49 9.31
N LEU A 61 -17.23 1.67 8.93
CA LEU A 61 -18.06 1.92 7.75
C LEU A 61 -18.80 3.24 7.83
N ASP A 62 -19.40 3.54 9.00
CA ASP A 62 -20.15 4.77 9.21
C ASP A 62 -19.21 6.00 9.14
N ALA A 63 -17.99 5.89 9.69
CA ALA A 63 -16.97 6.95 9.61
C ALA A 63 -16.49 7.19 8.16
N VAL A 64 -16.27 6.12 7.39
CA VAL A 64 -15.91 6.21 5.97
C VAL A 64 -17.04 6.86 5.17
N ALA A 65 -18.29 6.44 5.41
CA ALA A 65 -19.45 6.96 4.71
C ALA A 65 -19.72 8.45 4.95
N ALA A 66 -19.34 8.97 6.12
CA ALA A 66 -19.50 10.38 6.46
C ALA A 66 -18.75 11.31 5.49
N TYR A 67 -17.64 10.86 4.89
CA TYR A 67 -16.86 11.64 3.94
C TYR A 67 -17.46 11.72 2.54
N ARG A 68 -18.45 10.87 2.21
CA ARG A 68 -19.11 10.82 0.89
C ARG A 68 -18.13 10.72 -0.29
N CYS A 69 -17.03 10.01 -0.08
CA CYS A 69 -15.99 9.78 -1.08
C CYS A 69 -16.01 8.31 -1.52
N PRO A 70 -16.12 8.00 -2.82
CA PRO A 70 -16.31 6.63 -3.30
C PRO A 70 -15.04 5.77 -3.26
N LEU A 71 -13.87 6.38 -3.04
CA LEU A 71 -12.59 5.70 -2.98
C LEU A 71 -12.11 5.59 -1.54
N VAL A 72 -11.73 4.38 -1.13
CA VAL A 72 -11.26 4.09 0.22
C VAL A 72 -9.98 3.26 0.13
N GLU A 73 -8.93 3.68 0.81
CA GLU A 73 -7.73 2.88 0.99
C GLU A 73 -7.65 2.33 2.41
N ILE A 74 -7.46 1.03 2.52
CA ILE A 74 -7.07 0.37 3.76
C ILE A 74 -5.55 0.23 3.77
N THR A 75 -4.92 0.79 4.80
CA THR A 75 -3.46 0.89 4.94
C THR A 75 -3.05 0.83 6.41
N GLY A 76 -1.82 1.22 6.73
CA GLY A 76 -1.32 1.47 8.08
C GLY A 76 -0.20 0.54 8.48
N GLY A 77 0.06 0.35 9.77
CA GLY A 77 0.83 -0.85 10.09
C GLY A 77 0.15 -2.06 9.42
N GLU A 78 0.90 -3.05 8.94
CA GLU A 78 0.41 -4.11 8.04
C GLU A 78 -1.09 -4.49 8.15
N PRO A 79 -1.95 -4.14 7.18
CA PRO A 79 -3.38 -4.43 7.25
C PRO A 79 -3.71 -5.90 7.45
N LEU A 80 -2.96 -6.80 6.77
CA LEU A 80 -3.26 -8.23 6.74
C LEU A 80 -2.90 -8.94 8.05
N LEU A 81 -2.26 -8.27 9.00
CA LEU A 81 -2.08 -8.80 10.37
C LEU A 81 -3.39 -8.85 11.15
N GLN A 82 -4.34 -7.97 10.86
CA GLN A 82 -5.63 -7.94 11.54
C GLN A 82 -6.69 -8.67 10.72
N LYS A 83 -6.98 -9.93 11.08
CA LYS A 83 -7.90 -10.83 10.32
C LYS A 83 -9.26 -10.20 9.94
N ASN A 84 -9.77 -9.28 10.75
CA ASN A 84 -11.05 -8.60 10.51
C ASN A 84 -10.97 -7.52 9.40
N VAL A 85 -9.80 -7.28 8.81
CA VAL A 85 -9.64 -6.39 7.65
C VAL A 85 -10.30 -6.99 6.41
N LEU A 86 -10.26 -8.32 6.28
CA LEU A 86 -10.85 -9.04 5.16
C LEU A 86 -12.38 -8.81 5.08
N PRO A 87 -13.17 -9.06 6.14
CA PRO A 87 -14.59 -8.74 6.11
C PRO A 87 -14.86 -7.23 5.96
N LEU A 88 -14.02 -6.33 6.51
CA LEU A 88 -14.18 -4.89 6.29
C LEU A 88 -14.12 -4.53 4.80
N MET A 89 -13.09 -5.02 4.09
CA MET A 89 -12.93 -4.77 2.65
C MET A 89 -14.13 -5.29 1.86
N SER A 90 -14.59 -6.52 2.13
CA SER A 90 -15.79 -7.06 1.49
C SER A 90 -17.04 -6.23 1.77
N MET A 91 -17.21 -5.71 3.00
CA MET A 91 -18.35 -4.85 3.35
C MET A 91 -18.30 -3.50 2.63
N LEU A 92 -17.11 -2.90 2.48
CA LEU A 92 -16.92 -1.68 1.70
C LEU A 92 -17.25 -1.91 0.23
N CYS A 93 -16.72 -2.99 -0.38
CA CYS A 93 -17.07 -3.35 -1.76
C CYS A 93 -18.58 -3.60 -1.93
N ASN A 94 -19.23 -4.27 -0.97
CA ASN A 94 -20.68 -4.48 -0.99
C ASN A 94 -21.49 -3.17 -0.87
N SER A 95 -20.89 -2.14 -0.29
CA SER A 95 -21.49 -0.81 -0.16
C SER A 95 -21.21 0.09 -1.37
N GLY A 96 -20.58 -0.44 -2.43
CA GLY A 96 -20.32 0.28 -3.67
C GLY A 96 -19.02 1.09 -3.70
N TYR A 97 -18.17 1.00 -2.67
CA TYR A 97 -16.87 1.68 -2.69
C TYR A 97 -15.88 1.00 -3.64
N THR A 98 -15.01 1.81 -4.25
CA THR A 98 -13.74 1.33 -4.79
C THR A 98 -12.76 1.22 -3.62
N VAL A 99 -12.22 0.02 -3.41
CA VAL A 99 -11.37 -0.28 -2.24
C VAL A 99 -9.95 -0.57 -2.71
N LEU A 100 -9.00 0.16 -2.13
CA LEU A 100 -7.57 -0.06 -2.28
C LEU A 100 -7.03 -0.73 -1.02
N LEU A 101 -6.03 -1.61 -1.17
CA LEU A 101 -5.26 -2.19 -0.09
C LEU A 101 -3.78 -1.94 -0.34
N GLU A 102 -3.12 -1.18 0.52
CA GLU A 102 -1.66 -1.06 0.55
C GLU A 102 -1.09 -2.08 1.56
N THR A 103 -0.25 -3.01 1.07
CA THR A 103 0.33 -4.09 1.89
C THR A 103 1.80 -4.33 1.53
N SER A 104 2.59 -4.78 2.49
CA SER A 104 4.03 -5.07 2.37
C SER A 104 4.39 -6.31 1.56
N GLY A 105 3.40 -7.13 1.18
CA GLY A 105 3.66 -8.43 0.54
C GLY A 105 4.27 -9.49 1.46
N ALA A 106 4.39 -9.23 2.76
CA ALA A 106 4.89 -10.19 3.75
C ALA A 106 3.82 -11.17 4.26
N HIS A 107 2.54 -10.92 3.96
CA HIS A 107 1.40 -11.74 4.37
C HIS A 107 0.58 -12.19 3.18
N ASP A 108 -0.12 -13.30 3.35
CA ASP A 108 -0.92 -13.96 2.31
C ASP A 108 -2.06 -13.07 1.79
N ILE A 109 -2.01 -12.73 0.49
CA ILE A 109 -3.01 -11.90 -0.19
C ILE A 109 -4.16 -12.71 -0.81
N SER A 110 -4.12 -14.04 -0.76
CA SER A 110 -5.09 -14.92 -1.45
C SER A 110 -6.52 -14.81 -0.93
N LYS A 111 -6.68 -14.35 0.33
CA LYS A 111 -7.98 -14.20 1.00
C LYS A 111 -8.60 -12.83 0.83
N VAL A 112 -7.91 -11.91 0.17
CA VAL A 112 -8.42 -10.57 -0.12
C VAL A 112 -9.56 -10.69 -1.14
N ASP A 113 -10.64 -9.95 -0.92
CA ASP A 113 -11.78 -9.90 -1.83
C ASP A 113 -11.30 -9.51 -3.25
N PRO A 114 -11.64 -10.28 -4.30
CA PRO A 114 -11.10 -10.07 -5.65
C PRO A 114 -11.52 -8.75 -6.31
N ARG A 115 -12.45 -8.00 -5.70
CA ARG A 115 -12.84 -6.65 -6.14
C ARG A 115 -11.88 -5.56 -5.63
N VAL A 116 -11.08 -5.84 -4.60
CA VAL A 116 -10.12 -4.91 -4.02
C VAL A 116 -8.92 -4.76 -4.96
N HIS A 117 -8.47 -3.52 -5.15
CA HIS A 117 -7.22 -3.23 -5.82
C HIS A 117 -6.08 -3.34 -4.82
N ARG A 118 -5.20 -4.34 -4.96
CA ARG A 118 -4.06 -4.51 -4.05
C ARG A 118 -2.85 -3.79 -4.61
N ILE A 119 -2.22 -2.96 -3.79
CA ILE A 119 -0.92 -2.38 -4.04
C ILE A 119 0.05 -3.09 -3.10
N MET A 120 0.84 -4.01 -3.65
CA MET A 120 1.77 -4.85 -2.90
C MET A 120 3.19 -4.28 -3.01
N ASP A 121 3.69 -3.71 -1.93
CA ASP A 121 5.01 -3.11 -1.81
C ASP A 121 6.07 -4.13 -1.40
N LEU A 122 6.70 -4.75 -2.40
CA LEU A 122 7.79 -5.72 -2.20
C LEU A 122 9.02 -5.00 -1.63
N LYS A 123 9.48 -5.50 -0.48
CA LYS A 123 10.55 -4.88 0.29
C LYS A 123 11.90 -5.14 -0.38
N THR A 124 12.55 -4.07 -0.82
CA THR A 124 13.90 -4.11 -1.40
C THR A 124 14.97 -4.33 -0.32
N PRO A 125 16.23 -4.67 -0.66
CA PRO A 125 17.32 -4.82 0.31
C PRO A 125 17.48 -3.62 1.26
N GLY A 126 17.37 -2.39 0.75
CA GLY A 126 17.47 -1.16 1.53
C GLY A 126 16.42 -1.00 2.63
N SER A 127 15.34 -1.79 2.60
CA SER A 127 14.36 -1.85 3.68
C SER A 127 14.89 -2.52 4.94
N GLY A 128 15.87 -3.42 4.82
CA GLY A 128 16.29 -4.33 5.90
C GLY A 128 15.32 -5.50 6.13
N GLU A 129 14.24 -5.61 5.36
CA GLU A 129 13.16 -6.58 5.55
C GLU A 129 12.90 -7.43 4.28
N VAL A 130 13.88 -7.49 3.37
CA VAL A 130 13.76 -8.20 2.07
C VAL A 130 13.40 -9.68 2.21
N ASP A 131 13.86 -10.34 3.27
CA ASP A 131 13.59 -11.75 3.55
C ASP A 131 12.15 -12.02 4.02
N LYS A 132 11.39 -10.96 4.30
CA LYS A 132 9.99 -11.07 4.72
C LYS A 132 9.01 -11.17 3.55
N ASN A 133 9.46 -10.89 2.32
CA ASN A 133 8.62 -10.99 1.13
C ASN A 133 8.08 -12.43 0.96
N LEU A 134 6.76 -12.58 0.91
CA LEU A 134 6.11 -13.86 0.70
C LEU A 134 5.88 -14.07 -0.81
N TRP A 135 6.81 -14.77 -1.47
CA TRP A 135 6.81 -14.92 -2.93
C TRP A 135 5.61 -15.66 -3.52
N SER A 136 4.91 -16.50 -2.74
CA SER A 136 3.67 -17.15 -3.20
C SER A 136 2.57 -16.13 -3.53
N ASN A 137 2.66 -14.90 -3.01
CA ASN A 137 1.73 -13.83 -3.36
C ASN A 137 1.77 -13.47 -4.85
N ILE A 138 2.88 -13.71 -5.55
CA ILE A 138 3.00 -13.43 -6.99
C ILE A 138 1.99 -14.25 -7.81
N ASP A 139 1.69 -15.47 -7.37
CA ASP A 139 0.72 -16.35 -8.04
C ASP A 139 -0.73 -15.94 -7.81
N HIS A 140 -0.96 -15.03 -6.86
CA HIS A 140 -2.28 -14.50 -6.52
C HIS A 140 -2.54 -13.13 -7.13
N LEU A 141 -1.56 -12.52 -7.82
CA LEU A 141 -1.73 -11.25 -8.52
C LEU A 141 -2.74 -11.37 -9.67
N THR A 142 -3.42 -10.27 -9.94
CA THR A 142 -4.39 -10.10 -11.02
C THR A 142 -4.14 -8.79 -11.76
N ALA A 143 -4.75 -8.63 -12.93
CA ALA A 143 -4.70 -7.40 -13.72
C ALA A 143 -5.30 -6.16 -13.04
N ARG A 144 -5.83 -6.27 -11.81
CA ARG A 144 -6.31 -5.14 -10.99
C ARG A 144 -5.24 -4.62 -10.02
N ASP A 145 -4.26 -5.45 -9.70
CA ASP A 145 -3.29 -5.18 -8.66
C ASP A 145 -2.10 -4.41 -9.18
N GLU A 146 -1.32 -3.84 -8.27
CA GLU A 146 -0.10 -3.11 -8.55
C GLU A 146 1.00 -3.67 -7.67
N VAL A 147 2.22 -3.75 -8.20
CA VAL A 147 3.41 -4.14 -7.41
C VAL A 147 4.31 -2.94 -7.29
N LYS A 148 4.62 -2.54 -6.06
CA LYS A 148 5.44 -1.37 -5.75
C LYS A 148 6.81 -1.80 -5.25
N PHE A 149 7.82 -1.03 -5.62
CA PHE A 149 9.18 -1.12 -5.11
C PHE A 149 9.62 0.26 -4.66
N VAL A 150 9.92 0.41 -3.38
CA VAL A 150 10.47 1.64 -2.80
C VAL A 150 12.00 1.51 -2.69
N MET A 151 12.73 2.40 -3.36
CA MET A 151 14.18 2.29 -3.54
C MET A 151 14.94 3.55 -3.13
N GLY A 152 16.09 3.38 -2.48
CA GLY A 152 16.98 4.46 -2.07
C GLY A 152 18.39 4.37 -2.63
N SER A 153 18.69 3.35 -3.43
CA SER A 153 20.03 3.10 -3.94
C SER A 153 19.99 2.43 -5.33
N ARG A 154 21.16 2.34 -5.97
CA ARG A 154 21.34 1.58 -7.20
C ARG A 154 21.11 0.08 -6.97
N GLU A 155 21.52 -0.45 -5.81
CA GLU A 155 21.31 -1.85 -5.42
C GLU A 155 19.82 -2.19 -5.35
N ASP A 156 19.01 -1.32 -4.73
CA ASP A 156 17.56 -1.50 -4.68
C ASP A 156 16.94 -1.54 -6.08
N TYR A 157 17.39 -0.66 -6.98
CA TYR A 157 16.93 -0.61 -8.37
C TYR A 157 17.27 -1.90 -9.13
N GLU A 158 18.53 -2.33 -9.08
CA GLU A 158 18.99 -3.53 -9.80
C GLU A 158 18.28 -4.78 -9.28
N TRP A 159 18.15 -4.91 -7.96
CA TRP A 159 17.37 -5.97 -7.35
C TRP A 159 15.92 -5.95 -7.84
N SER A 160 15.27 -4.77 -7.84
CA SER A 160 13.88 -4.62 -8.26
C SER A 160 13.69 -5.00 -9.73
N ARG A 161 14.56 -4.50 -10.62
CA ARG A 161 14.57 -4.85 -12.04
C ARG A 161 14.66 -6.36 -12.25
N ASP A 162 15.57 -7.02 -11.54
CA ASP A 162 15.75 -8.47 -11.65
C ASP A 162 14.50 -9.24 -11.19
N LYS A 163 13.79 -8.76 -10.15
CA LYS A 163 12.50 -9.36 -9.74
C LYS A 163 11.40 -9.12 -10.76
N VAL A 164 11.30 -7.91 -11.30
CA VAL A 164 10.34 -7.57 -12.36
C VAL A 164 10.48 -8.53 -13.54
N GLN A 165 11.71 -8.76 -14.00
CA GLN A 165 11.99 -9.68 -15.11
C GLN A 165 11.77 -11.14 -14.73
N ARG A 166 12.28 -11.58 -13.57
CA ARG A 166 12.17 -12.98 -13.13
C ARG A 166 10.74 -13.45 -12.99
N TYR A 167 9.84 -12.59 -12.53
CA TYR A 167 8.44 -12.94 -12.28
C TYR A 167 7.49 -12.46 -13.39
N ASP A 168 8.00 -11.79 -14.42
CA ASP A 168 7.21 -11.19 -15.50
C ASP A 168 6.04 -10.35 -14.96
N LEU A 169 6.33 -9.49 -13.98
CA LEU A 169 5.31 -8.72 -13.27
C LEU A 169 4.43 -7.87 -14.18
N PRO A 170 4.93 -7.22 -15.25
CA PRO A 170 4.10 -6.45 -16.17
C PRO A 170 2.99 -7.25 -16.84
N ALA A 171 3.16 -8.56 -17.02
CA ALA A 171 2.12 -9.43 -17.58
C ALA A 171 1.08 -9.89 -16.53
N ARG A 172 1.38 -9.71 -15.24
CA ARG A 172 0.57 -10.26 -14.12
C ARG A 172 -0.29 -9.22 -13.42
N CYS A 173 0.17 -7.98 -13.37
CA CYS A 173 -0.49 -6.90 -12.64
C CYS A 173 -0.73 -5.68 -13.53
N ARG A 174 -1.61 -4.77 -13.07
CA ARG A 174 -1.96 -3.53 -13.76
C ARG A 174 -0.75 -2.63 -13.98
N ALA A 175 0.11 -2.53 -12.98
CA ALA A 175 1.28 -1.68 -13.00
C ALA A 175 2.36 -2.22 -12.05
N VAL A 176 3.61 -2.04 -12.47
CA VAL A 176 4.77 -2.14 -11.60
C VAL A 176 5.27 -0.73 -11.32
N LEU A 177 5.37 -0.35 -10.06
CA LEU A 177 5.64 1.02 -9.60
C LEU A 177 7.04 1.10 -8.98
N PHE A 178 7.88 1.99 -9.50
CA PHE A 178 9.18 2.32 -8.89
C PHE A 178 9.07 3.68 -8.22
N SER A 179 9.27 3.72 -6.91
CA SER A 179 9.13 4.92 -6.08
C SER A 179 10.43 5.22 -5.32
N PRO A 180 10.89 6.49 -5.27
CA PRO A 180 12.04 6.86 -4.47
C PRO A 180 11.71 6.81 -2.97
N ILE A 181 12.68 6.43 -2.15
CA ILE A 181 12.68 6.83 -0.74
C ILE A 181 12.88 8.36 -0.71
N PHE A 182 11.84 9.07 -0.26
CA PHE A 182 11.84 10.53 -0.22
C PHE A 182 13.06 11.07 0.54
N GLY A 183 13.79 12.01 -0.10
CA GLY A 183 14.98 12.64 0.47
C GLY A 183 16.25 11.78 0.52
N ARG A 184 16.20 10.49 0.18
CA ARG A 184 17.38 9.60 0.20
C ARG A 184 18.05 9.46 -1.16
N ILE A 185 17.26 9.45 -2.24
CA ILE A 185 17.75 9.35 -3.62
C ILE A 185 17.12 10.45 -4.48
N ASP A 186 17.91 11.05 -5.36
CA ASP A 186 17.40 11.96 -6.39
C ASP A 186 16.48 11.16 -7.34
N PRO A 187 15.18 11.49 -7.43
CA PRO A 187 14.24 10.85 -8.34
C PRO A 187 14.74 10.69 -9.78
N ARG A 188 15.53 11.66 -10.27
CA ARG A 188 16.10 11.64 -11.61
C ARG A 188 16.96 10.41 -11.85
N GLN A 189 17.71 9.94 -10.85
CA GLN A 189 18.56 8.76 -11.00
C GLN A 189 17.73 7.52 -11.35
N ILE A 190 16.62 7.29 -10.64
CA ILE A 190 15.73 6.15 -10.92
C ILE A 190 15.15 6.26 -12.33
N VAL A 191 14.69 7.45 -12.73
CA VAL A 191 14.15 7.69 -14.07
C VAL A 191 15.20 7.41 -15.15
N GLU A 192 16.42 7.93 -15.01
CA GLU A 192 17.52 7.69 -15.93
C GLU A 192 17.83 6.19 -16.06
N TRP A 193 17.81 5.45 -14.95
CA TRP A 193 18.02 4.00 -14.96
C TRP A 193 16.89 3.24 -15.67
N ILE A 194 15.63 3.57 -15.39
CA ILE A 194 14.46 2.97 -16.06
C ILE A 194 14.56 3.18 -17.58
N LEU A 195 14.89 4.41 -18.01
CA LEU A 195 15.01 4.76 -19.42
C LEU A 195 16.18 4.02 -20.08
N ALA A 196 17.34 3.93 -19.42
CA ALA A 196 18.50 3.21 -19.92
C ALA A 196 18.23 1.71 -20.12
N ASP A 197 17.57 1.07 -19.15
CA ASP A 197 17.25 -0.35 -19.19
C ASP A 197 15.98 -0.66 -20.02
N LYS A 198 15.26 0.37 -20.49
CA LYS A 198 13.99 0.26 -21.22
C LYS A 198 12.97 -0.60 -20.46
N LEU A 199 12.95 -0.46 -19.14
CA LEU A 199 12.19 -1.33 -18.26
C LEU A 199 10.70 -0.97 -18.33
N HIS A 200 9.82 -1.97 -18.49
CA HIS A 200 8.37 -1.77 -18.54
C HIS A 200 7.79 -1.58 -17.14
N VAL A 201 8.04 -0.41 -16.56
CA VAL A 201 7.57 -0.02 -15.23
C VAL A 201 7.09 1.43 -15.26
N ARG A 202 6.31 1.80 -14.25
CA ARG A 202 5.86 3.17 -14.02
C ARG A 202 6.70 3.79 -12.92
N PHE A 203 7.34 4.91 -13.23
CA PHE A 203 7.92 5.76 -12.19
C PHE A 203 6.82 6.53 -11.45
N GLN A 204 6.97 6.68 -10.13
CA GLN A 204 6.02 7.35 -9.27
C GLN A 204 6.72 8.17 -8.19
N LEU A 205 6.21 9.38 -7.93
CA LEU A 205 6.56 10.16 -6.75
C LEU A 205 5.51 9.95 -5.64
N GLN A 206 5.92 10.14 -4.39
CA GLN A 206 5.01 10.25 -3.25
C GLN A 206 4.41 11.66 -3.23
N MET A 207 3.39 11.91 -4.07
CA MET A 207 2.89 13.25 -4.39
C MET A 207 2.47 14.04 -3.14
N HIS A 208 1.91 13.37 -2.14
CA HIS A 208 1.48 13.99 -0.88
C HIS A 208 2.63 14.69 -0.14
N LYS A 209 3.89 14.20 -0.25
CA LYS A 209 5.07 14.81 0.38
C LYS A 209 5.52 16.13 -0.27
N PHE A 210 4.95 16.48 -1.43
CA PHE A 210 5.15 17.77 -2.10
C PHE A 210 4.00 18.75 -1.85
N ILE A 211 2.85 18.26 -1.39
CA ILE A 211 1.66 19.07 -1.10
C ILE A 211 1.66 19.51 0.37
N TRP A 212 1.95 18.58 1.29
CA TRP A 212 2.00 18.82 2.73
C TRP A 212 3.40 18.61 3.28
N SER A 213 3.64 19.11 4.50
CA SER A 213 4.87 18.80 5.22
C SER A 213 5.02 17.27 5.35
N PRO A 214 6.21 16.68 5.10
CA PRO A 214 6.42 15.24 5.25
C PRO A 214 6.13 14.68 6.65
N THR A 215 6.05 15.55 7.67
CA THR A 215 5.74 15.20 9.06
C THR A 215 4.26 15.39 9.42
N GLN A 216 3.44 15.93 8.52
CA GLN A 216 2.03 16.17 8.77
C GLN A 216 1.25 14.85 8.71
N ARG A 217 0.44 14.59 9.74
CA ARG A 217 -0.43 13.41 9.82
C ARG A 217 -1.84 13.72 9.31
N GLY A 218 -2.59 12.69 8.94
CA GLY A 218 -3.99 12.83 8.52
C GLY A 218 -4.19 13.63 7.23
N VAL A 219 -3.20 13.61 6.34
CA VAL A 219 -3.20 14.25 5.02
C VAL A 219 -2.69 13.30 3.95
#